data_AF-A0A2E6I898-F1
#
_entry.id   AF-A0A2E6I898-F1
#
_cell.length_a   1.000
_cell.length_b   1.000
_cell.length_c   1.000
_cell.angle_alpha   90.00
_cell.angle_beta   90.00
_cell.angle_gamma   90.00
#
_symmetry.space_group_name_H-M   'P 1'
#
loop_
_entity.id
_entity.type
_entity.pdbx_description
1 polymer ?
#
loop_
_entity_poly.entity_id
_entity_poly.type
_entity_poly.pdbx_seq_one_letter_code
_entity_poly.pdbx_strand_id
1 'polypeptide(L)'
;MVVTITVPYAKGPGEDIGAIRFLESLEASFNLMDIPYYTIKGTSPRTMLDLSTSAARSTQYTLELSSSLVVSNIHIDIQSYSNDSQRFIDKESINSDIVFGILPTFTDINFMERIAKLSEAFAYPQVREVDMEMNYASGLSEFIFDTPSIVIKVNEGSVDLFPALAEVVAEAVSREVSQRMQQDSLEEELEV
;
A
#
# COMPACT_ATOMS: atom_id res chain seq x y z
N MET A 1 -10.04 -8.05 11.82
CA MET A 1 -9.22 -7.12 11.04
C MET A 1 -7.94 -7.80 10.67
N VAL A 2 -7.67 -8.00 9.38
CA VAL A 2 -6.36 -8.43 8.89
C VAL A 2 -5.96 -7.57 7.70
N VAL A 3 -4.73 -7.07 7.69
CA VAL A 3 -4.17 -6.27 6.60
C VAL A 3 -3.21 -7.12 5.77
N THR A 4 -3.36 -7.13 4.45
CA THR A 4 -2.30 -7.65 3.58
C THR A 4 -1.39 -6.51 3.13
N ILE A 5 -0.09 -6.67 3.29
CA ILE A 5 0.94 -5.73 2.83
C ILE A 5 1.77 -6.40 1.75
N THR A 6 1.99 -5.71 0.64
CA THR A 6 2.84 -6.19 -0.45
C THR A 6 4.00 -5.25 -0.73
N VAL A 7 5.15 -5.83 -1.06
CA VAL A 7 6.33 -5.12 -1.57
C VAL A 7 6.85 -5.88 -2.80
N PRO A 8 6.43 -5.53 -4.03
CA PRO A 8 6.75 -6.32 -5.23
C PRO A 8 8.25 -6.33 -5.55
N TYR A 9 8.98 -5.27 -5.19
CA TYR A 9 10.41 -5.11 -5.47
C TYR A 9 11.29 -5.34 -4.24
N ALA A 10 11.04 -6.43 -3.50
CA ALA A 10 11.79 -6.72 -2.28
C ALA A 10 13.12 -7.49 -2.48
N LYS A 11 13.41 -7.97 -3.70
CA LYS A 11 14.58 -8.80 -3.99
C LYS A 11 15.50 -8.16 -5.04
N GLY A 12 16.79 -8.12 -4.71
CA GLY A 12 17.82 -7.57 -5.57
C GLY A 12 18.32 -8.50 -6.68
N PRO A 13 19.00 -7.94 -7.70
CA PRO A 13 19.33 -6.52 -7.82
C PRO A 13 18.16 -5.64 -8.30
N GLY A 14 18.12 -4.39 -7.83
CA GLY A 14 17.08 -3.42 -8.18
C GLY A 14 15.88 -3.46 -7.24
N GLU A 15 16.14 -3.80 -5.99
CA GLU A 15 15.17 -3.75 -4.90
C GLU A 15 14.84 -2.31 -4.48
N ASP A 16 13.59 -2.12 -4.06
CA ASP A 16 13.07 -0.88 -3.50
C ASP A 16 13.46 -0.79 -2.02
N ILE A 17 14.69 -0.33 -1.75
CA ILE A 17 15.22 -0.24 -0.38
C ILE A 17 14.33 0.67 0.48
N GLY A 18 13.80 1.75 -0.11
CA GLY A 18 12.86 2.65 0.58
C GLY A 18 11.59 1.91 1.01
N ALA A 19 10.99 1.12 0.11
CA ALA A 19 9.78 0.37 0.42
C ALA A 19 10.01 -0.66 1.53
N ILE A 20 11.15 -1.35 1.50
CA ILE A 20 11.51 -2.34 2.53
C ILE A 20 11.66 -1.66 3.90
N ARG A 21 12.33 -0.51 3.97
CA ARG A 21 12.50 0.24 5.23
C ARG A 21 11.20 0.84 5.75
N PHE A 22 10.35 1.33 4.84
CA PHE A 22 9.04 1.84 5.21
C PHE A 22 8.15 0.70 5.73
N LEU A 23 8.19 -0.46 5.08
CA LEU A 23 7.50 -1.66 5.55
C LEU A 23 7.92 -2.02 6.99
N GLU A 24 9.22 -2.04 7.30
CA GLU A 24 9.68 -2.34 8.67
C GLU A 24 9.09 -1.36 9.70
N SER A 25 8.97 -0.08 9.33
CA SER A 25 8.34 0.95 10.17
C SER A 25 6.84 0.71 10.33
N LEU A 26 6.14 0.32 9.25
CA LEU A 26 4.71 0.03 9.26
C LEU A 26 4.39 -1.23 10.06
N GLU A 27 5.17 -2.30 9.90
CA GLU A 27 5.06 -3.53 10.69
C GLU A 27 5.24 -3.24 12.18
N ALA A 28 6.20 -2.38 12.55
CA ALA A 28 6.39 -1.94 13.93
C ALA A 28 5.16 -1.19 14.47
N SER A 29 4.60 -0.25 13.72
CA SER A 29 3.38 0.48 14.11
C SER A 29 2.18 -0.45 14.24
N PHE A 30 1.98 -1.38 13.31
CA PHE A 30 0.93 -2.40 13.40
C PHE A 30 1.08 -3.30 14.62
N ASN A 31 2.30 -3.76 14.92
CA ASN A 31 2.56 -4.55 16.12
C ASN A 31 2.24 -3.77 17.41
N LEU A 32 2.58 -2.48 17.47
CA LEU A 32 2.29 -1.62 18.63
C LEU A 32 0.78 -1.41 18.83
N MET A 33 0.02 -1.36 17.73
CA MET A 33 -1.43 -1.17 17.73
C MET A 33 -2.24 -2.48 17.75
N ASP A 34 -1.57 -3.63 17.86
CA ASP A 34 -2.17 -4.97 17.80
C ASP A 34 -3.03 -5.19 16.53
N ILE A 35 -2.56 -4.68 15.40
CA ILE A 35 -3.20 -4.84 14.08
C ILE A 35 -2.63 -6.10 13.42
N PRO A 36 -3.45 -7.13 13.14
CA PRO A 36 -2.97 -8.32 12.45
C PRO A 36 -2.63 -8.01 10.99
N TYR A 37 -1.49 -8.51 10.49
CA TYR A 37 -1.11 -8.36 9.09
C TYR A 37 -0.39 -9.59 8.52
N TYR A 38 -0.44 -9.70 7.19
CA TYR A 38 0.38 -10.58 6.38
C TYR A 38 1.25 -9.75 5.46
N THR A 39 2.53 -10.09 5.37
CA THR A 39 3.48 -9.41 4.48
C THR A 39 3.90 -10.36 3.36
N ILE A 40 3.69 -9.95 2.10
CA ILE A 40 4.17 -10.66 0.91
C ILE A 40 5.26 -9.82 0.22
N LYS A 41 6.47 -10.36 0.22
CA LYS A 41 7.65 -9.75 -0.41
C LYS A 41 7.92 -10.39 -1.77
N GLY A 42 8.26 -9.59 -2.76
CA GLY A 42 8.67 -10.08 -4.07
C GLY A 42 9.90 -10.99 -4.00
N THR A 43 9.86 -12.10 -4.73
CA THR A 43 10.89 -13.16 -4.68
C THR A 43 11.75 -13.23 -5.95
N SER A 44 11.62 -12.27 -6.86
CA SER A 44 12.39 -12.15 -8.09
C SER A 44 12.99 -10.74 -8.23
N PRO A 45 14.21 -10.60 -8.79
CA PRO A 45 14.70 -9.30 -9.23
C PRO A 45 13.76 -8.70 -10.27
N ARG A 46 13.51 -7.40 -10.17
CA ARG A 46 12.62 -6.66 -11.09
C ARG A 46 13.00 -6.82 -12.56
N THR A 47 14.29 -6.86 -12.86
CA THR A 47 14.81 -7.01 -14.22
C THR A 47 14.59 -8.40 -14.83
N MET A 48 14.33 -9.41 -14.00
CA MET A 48 14.01 -10.77 -14.45
C MET A 48 12.50 -10.97 -14.57
N LEU A 49 11.75 -10.51 -13.56
CA LEU A 49 10.30 -10.61 -13.52
C LEU A 49 9.75 -9.46 -12.70
N ASP A 50 8.98 -8.58 -13.34
CA ASP A 50 8.36 -7.44 -12.69
C ASP A 50 7.05 -7.87 -12.01
N LEU A 51 7.13 -8.09 -10.70
CA LEU A 51 6.02 -8.57 -9.88
C LEU A 51 4.92 -7.52 -9.63
N SER A 52 5.15 -6.26 -9.99
CA SER A 52 4.10 -5.23 -9.91
C SER A 52 3.19 -5.21 -11.14
N THR A 53 3.49 -6.04 -12.15
CA THR A 53 2.74 -6.09 -13.41
C THR A 53 1.96 -7.39 -13.57
N SER A 54 1.14 -7.48 -14.62
CA SER A 54 0.43 -8.72 -14.99
C SER A 54 1.35 -9.93 -15.23
N ALA A 55 2.66 -9.74 -15.40
CA ALA A 55 3.64 -10.82 -15.47
C ALA A 55 3.67 -11.68 -14.19
N ALA A 56 3.18 -11.16 -13.06
CA ALA A 56 3.07 -11.91 -11.81
C ALA A 56 2.01 -13.02 -11.82
N ARG A 57 1.05 -13.04 -12.78
CA ARG A 57 -0.20 -13.83 -12.79
C ARG A 57 -0.08 -15.36 -12.62
N SER A 58 1.11 -15.94 -12.55
CA SER A 58 1.29 -17.37 -12.27
C SER A 58 2.50 -17.64 -11.38
N THR A 59 2.82 -16.69 -10.51
CA THR A 59 3.96 -16.76 -9.60
C THR A 59 3.53 -17.19 -8.20
N GLN A 60 4.49 -17.69 -7.43
CA GLN A 60 4.31 -17.96 -6.00
C GLN A 60 3.88 -16.69 -5.23
N TYR A 61 4.40 -15.53 -5.63
CA TYR A 61 4.01 -14.23 -5.09
C TYR A 61 2.50 -13.98 -5.21
N THR A 62 1.91 -14.24 -6.38
CA THR A 62 0.46 -14.07 -6.58
C THR A 62 -0.37 -15.12 -5.85
N LEU A 63 0.14 -16.36 -5.69
CA LEU A 63 -0.54 -17.39 -4.90
C LEU A 63 -0.62 -17.01 -3.42
N GLU A 64 0.47 -16.49 -2.85
CA GLU A 64 0.53 -16.01 -1.47
C GLU A 64 -0.38 -14.80 -1.28
N LEU A 65 -0.29 -13.81 -2.18
CA LEU A 65 -1.16 -12.63 -2.19
C LEU A 65 -2.64 -13.03 -2.26
N SER A 66 -3.01 -13.91 -3.19
CA SER A 66 -4.40 -14.36 -3.32
C SER A 66 -4.90 -15.03 -2.04
N SER A 67 -4.04 -15.84 -1.41
CA SER A 67 -4.40 -16.55 -0.17
C SER A 67 -4.59 -15.59 1.01
N SER A 68 -3.80 -14.53 1.11
CA SER A 68 -3.92 -13.54 2.18
C SER A 68 -5.10 -12.58 1.96
N LEU A 69 -5.40 -12.21 0.71
CA LEU A 69 -6.52 -11.33 0.37
C LEU A 69 -7.87 -11.94 0.76
N VAL A 70 -8.05 -13.27 0.67
CA VAL A 70 -9.28 -13.98 1.07
C VAL A 70 -9.72 -13.67 2.51
N VAL A 71 -8.77 -13.35 3.39
CA VAL A 71 -9.04 -13.09 4.82
C VAL A 71 -8.76 -11.65 5.24
N SER A 72 -8.36 -10.79 4.30
CA SER A 72 -7.96 -9.41 4.59
C SER A 72 -9.10 -8.44 4.38
N ASN A 73 -9.10 -7.38 5.17
CA ASN A 73 -10.06 -6.28 5.03
C ASN A 73 -9.48 -5.12 4.22
N ILE A 74 -8.15 -4.98 4.19
CA ILE A 74 -7.42 -3.93 3.49
C ILE A 74 -6.15 -4.53 2.91
N HIS A 75 -5.79 -4.07 1.71
CA HIS A 75 -4.51 -4.30 1.07
C HIS A 75 -3.67 -3.01 1.06
N ILE A 76 -2.36 -3.12 1.25
CA ILE A 76 -1.39 -2.03 1.15
C ILE A 76 -0.29 -2.46 0.20
N ASP A 77 -0.07 -1.72 -0.89
CA ASP A 77 0.97 -1.96 -1.90
C ASP A 77 2.06 -0.89 -1.74
N ILE A 78 3.25 -1.30 -1.34
CA ILE A 78 4.35 -0.38 -1.01
C ILE A 78 5.45 -0.50 -2.06
N GLN A 79 5.79 0.63 -2.66
CA GLN A 79 6.92 0.81 -3.58
C GLN A 79 7.75 2.01 -3.15
N SER A 80 8.97 2.14 -3.67
CA SER A 80 9.77 3.35 -3.50
C SER A 80 10.18 3.96 -4.83
N TYR A 81 10.50 5.24 -4.76
CA TYR A 81 11.09 5.96 -5.86
C TYR A 81 12.29 6.76 -5.37
N SER A 82 13.23 6.98 -6.28
CA SER A 82 14.35 7.89 -6.06
C SER A 82 14.22 9.09 -6.98
N ASN A 83 14.61 10.26 -6.49
CA ASN A 83 14.65 11.50 -7.29
C ASN A 83 15.60 11.39 -8.49
N ASP A 84 16.56 10.46 -8.46
CA ASP A 84 17.48 10.17 -9.57
C ASP A 84 16.86 9.24 -10.63
N SER A 85 15.76 8.57 -10.30
CA SER A 85 15.06 7.66 -11.19
C SER A 85 14.00 8.41 -12.01
N GLN A 86 14.39 8.94 -13.17
CA GLN A 86 13.48 9.61 -14.13
C GLN A 86 12.33 8.72 -14.66
N ARG A 87 12.22 7.46 -14.21
CA ARG A 87 11.38 6.44 -14.82
C ARG A 87 9.99 6.28 -14.21
N PHE A 88 9.72 6.81 -13.01
CA PHE A 88 8.50 6.44 -12.26
C PHE A 88 7.76 7.61 -11.60
N ILE A 89 8.21 8.83 -11.87
CA ILE A 89 7.67 10.02 -11.24
C ILE A 89 7.29 11.00 -12.36
N ASP A 90 6.00 11.30 -12.47
CA ASP A 90 5.58 12.55 -13.07
C ASP A 90 6.38 13.66 -12.41
N LYS A 91 6.98 14.58 -13.17
CA LYS A 91 7.92 15.62 -12.67
C LYS A 91 7.45 16.34 -11.40
N GLU A 92 6.16 16.36 -11.13
CA GLU A 92 5.53 16.95 -9.95
C GLU A 92 5.73 16.17 -8.63
N SER A 93 5.99 14.85 -8.64
CA SER A 93 6.22 14.05 -7.41
C SER A 93 7.69 13.95 -7.01
N ILE A 94 8.60 14.61 -7.75
CA ILE A 94 10.04 14.67 -7.43
C ILE A 94 10.27 15.32 -6.05
N ASN A 95 9.36 16.19 -5.63
CA ASN A 95 9.47 16.92 -4.36
C ASN A 95 8.59 16.35 -3.24
N SER A 96 7.88 15.24 -3.46
CA SER A 96 7.10 14.61 -2.39
C SER A 96 7.94 13.66 -1.55
N ASP A 97 7.60 13.55 -0.27
CA ASP A 97 8.15 12.54 0.64
C ASP A 97 7.42 11.20 0.50
N ILE A 98 6.13 11.27 0.16
CA ILE A 98 5.23 10.12 0.01
C ILE A 98 4.15 10.44 -1.03
N VAL A 99 3.74 9.44 -1.80
CA VAL A 99 2.61 9.49 -2.72
C VAL A 99 1.62 8.41 -2.32
N PHE A 100 0.38 8.83 -2.07
CA PHE A 100 -0.77 7.94 -1.93
C PHE A 100 -1.44 7.79 -3.29
N GLY A 101 -1.40 6.58 -3.83
CA GLY A 101 -1.97 6.23 -5.11
C GLY A 101 -3.45 5.90 -5.01
N ILE A 102 -4.23 6.47 -5.93
CA ILE A 102 -5.65 6.18 -6.14
C ILE A 102 -5.78 5.31 -7.38
N LEU A 103 -6.44 4.16 -7.26
CA LEU A 103 -6.94 3.43 -8.41
C LEU A 103 -8.32 3.99 -8.80
N PRO A 104 -8.48 4.54 -10.01
CA PRO A 104 -9.73 5.18 -10.41
C PRO A 104 -10.92 4.22 -10.27
N THR A 105 -12.02 4.70 -9.69
CA THR A 105 -13.32 3.99 -9.50
C THR A 105 -13.44 3.12 -8.25
N PHE A 106 -12.35 2.83 -7.54
CA PHE A 106 -12.37 1.80 -6.47
C PHE A 106 -11.77 2.28 -5.14
N THR A 107 -10.73 3.11 -5.18
CA THR A 107 -10.14 3.66 -3.96
C THR A 107 -11.02 4.80 -3.40
N ASP A 108 -11.29 4.79 -2.08
CA ASP A 108 -11.93 5.94 -1.41
C ASP A 108 -10.97 7.14 -1.40
N ILE A 109 -11.22 8.07 -2.32
CA ILE A 109 -10.45 9.31 -2.46
C ILE A 109 -10.45 10.11 -1.15
N ASN A 110 -11.58 10.17 -0.45
CA ASN A 110 -11.66 10.91 0.80
C ASN A 110 -10.78 10.28 1.87
N PHE A 111 -10.66 8.95 1.89
CA PHE A 111 -9.75 8.25 2.78
C PHE A 111 -8.29 8.59 2.47
N MET A 112 -7.89 8.54 1.19
CA MET A 112 -6.53 8.90 0.78
C MET A 112 -6.19 10.36 1.12
N GLU A 113 -7.11 11.30 0.86
CA GLU A 113 -6.94 12.71 1.21
C GLU A 113 -6.85 12.93 2.73
N ARG A 114 -7.58 12.16 3.54
CA ARG A 114 -7.46 12.21 5.02
C ARG A 114 -6.06 11.80 5.46
N ILE A 115 -5.51 10.70 4.94
CA ILE A 115 -4.15 10.24 5.28
C ILE A 115 -3.12 11.28 4.87
N ALA A 116 -3.23 11.80 3.65
CA ALA A 116 -2.35 12.84 3.14
C ALA A 116 -2.38 14.07 4.08
N LYS A 117 -3.57 14.57 4.40
CA LYS A 117 -3.72 15.74 5.28
C LYS A 117 -3.11 15.54 6.68
N LEU A 118 -3.19 14.33 7.25
CA LEU A 118 -2.53 14.02 8.52
C LEU A 118 -1.00 14.07 8.42
N SER A 119 -0.46 13.72 7.24
CA SER A 119 0.97 13.69 6.96
C SER A 119 1.56 15.08 6.66
N GLU A 120 0.74 16.05 6.19
CA GLU A 120 1.16 17.42 5.86
C GLU A 120 1.79 18.19 7.03
N ALA A 121 1.56 17.75 8.27
CA ALA A 121 2.14 18.39 9.45
C ALA A 121 3.67 18.26 9.52
N PHE A 122 4.26 17.26 8.85
CA PHE A 122 5.69 16.95 8.94
C PHE A 122 6.32 16.42 7.64
N ALA A 123 5.53 16.20 6.59
CA ALA A 123 5.97 15.72 5.30
C ALA A 123 5.26 16.47 4.16
N TYR A 124 5.69 16.25 2.93
CA TYR A 124 5.04 16.71 1.70
C TYR A 124 4.35 15.54 0.98
N PRO A 125 3.14 15.13 1.43
CA PRO A 125 2.39 14.07 0.79
C PRO A 125 1.76 14.55 -0.52
N GLN A 126 1.60 13.64 -1.47
CA GLN A 126 0.75 13.84 -2.64
C GLN A 126 -0.27 12.71 -2.75
N VAL A 127 -1.43 13.04 -3.29
CA VAL A 127 -2.45 12.07 -3.69
C VAL A 127 -2.52 12.09 -5.20
N ARG A 128 -2.36 10.93 -5.86
CA ARG A 128 -2.28 10.83 -7.33
C ARG A 128 -2.98 9.60 -7.84
N GLU A 129 -3.53 9.67 -9.04
CA GLU A 129 -3.95 8.47 -9.75
C GLU A 129 -2.74 7.63 -10.12
N VAL A 130 -2.87 6.31 -10.00
CA VAL A 130 -1.83 5.35 -10.38
C VAL A 130 -2.38 4.34 -11.38
N ASP A 131 -1.51 3.88 -12.28
CA ASP A 131 -1.88 2.92 -13.31
C ASP A 131 -1.99 1.49 -12.73
N MET A 132 -3.12 0.83 -12.98
CA MET A 132 -3.31 -0.58 -12.65
C MET A 132 -2.27 -1.51 -13.28
N GLU A 133 -1.78 -1.18 -14.49
CA GLU A 133 -0.80 -2.02 -15.20
C GLU A 133 0.51 -2.18 -14.42
N MET A 134 0.85 -1.18 -13.61
CA MET A 134 2.07 -1.11 -12.80
C MET A 134 1.82 -1.37 -11.31
N ASN A 135 0.56 -1.60 -10.91
CA ASN A 135 0.14 -1.88 -9.53
C ASN A 135 -0.80 -3.10 -9.51
N TYR A 136 -0.34 -4.20 -10.12
CA TYR A 136 -1.10 -5.44 -10.29
C TYR A 136 -1.64 -6.00 -8.99
N ALA A 137 -0.89 -5.94 -7.88
CA ALA A 137 -1.35 -6.43 -6.58
C ALA A 137 -2.60 -5.66 -6.11
N SER A 138 -2.56 -4.34 -6.25
CA SER A 138 -3.69 -3.46 -5.93
C SER A 138 -4.89 -3.70 -6.85
N GLY A 139 -4.66 -3.85 -8.15
CA GLY A 139 -5.72 -4.23 -9.09
C GLY A 139 -6.30 -5.62 -8.80
N LEU A 140 -5.49 -6.60 -8.41
CA LEU A 140 -5.99 -7.91 -8.03
C LEU A 140 -6.87 -7.82 -6.78
N SER A 141 -6.42 -7.08 -5.77
CA SER A 141 -7.13 -6.83 -4.51
C SER A 141 -8.52 -6.26 -4.74
N GLU A 142 -8.62 -5.15 -5.47
CA GLU A 142 -9.89 -4.45 -5.64
C GLU A 142 -10.82 -5.17 -6.63
N PHE A 143 -10.32 -5.67 -7.77
CA PHE A 143 -11.19 -6.18 -8.82
C PHE A 143 -11.64 -7.63 -8.63
N ILE A 144 -10.81 -8.45 -7.99
CA ILE A 144 -11.08 -9.89 -7.88
C ILE A 144 -11.51 -10.27 -6.46
N PHE A 145 -10.94 -9.63 -5.45
CA PHE A 145 -11.20 -9.94 -4.04
C PHE A 145 -12.07 -8.91 -3.33
N ASP A 146 -12.51 -7.85 -4.02
CA ASP A 146 -13.30 -6.75 -3.45
C ASP A 146 -12.68 -6.20 -2.15
N THR A 147 -11.34 -6.22 -2.09
CA THR A 147 -10.56 -5.78 -0.94
C THR A 147 -9.96 -4.41 -1.27
N PRO A 148 -10.31 -3.34 -0.54
CA PRO A 148 -9.78 -2.00 -0.76
C PRO A 148 -8.26 -1.98 -0.72
N SER A 149 -7.64 -1.26 -1.66
CA SER A 149 -6.19 -1.17 -1.75
C SER A 149 -5.68 0.24 -1.53
N ILE A 150 -4.59 0.36 -0.78
CA ILE A 150 -3.83 1.59 -0.58
C ILE A 150 -2.49 1.45 -1.30
N VAL A 151 -2.27 2.22 -2.36
CA VAL A 151 -0.94 2.27 -2.99
C VAL A 151 -0.11 3.34 -2.30
N ILE A 152 1.07 2.97 -1.82
CA ILE A 152 2.00 3.87 -1.15
C ILE A 152 3.32 3.85 -1.91
N LYS A 153 3.76 5.01 -2.38
CA LYS A 153 5.10 5.19 -2.93
C LYS A 153 5.90 6.12 -2.04
N VAL A 154 6.99 5.65 -1.47
CA VAL A 154 7.86 6.45 -0.58
C VAL A 154 9.09 6.96 -1.30
N ASN A 155 9.51 8.18 -0.99
CA ASN A 155 10.77 8.71 -1.48
C ASN A 155 11.93 8.07 -0.69
N GLU A 156 12.89 7.47 -1.40
CA GLU A 156 14.11 6.92 -0.79
C GLU A 156 14.97 7.98 -0.11
N GLY A 157 14.81 9.26 -0.46
CA GLY A 157 15.46 10.38 0.22
C GLY A 157 14.84 10.74 1.58
N SER A 158 13.64 10.26 1.88
CA SER A 158 12.84 10.69 3.03
C SER A 158 12.78 9.64 4.16
N VAL A 159 13.79 8.78 4.26
CA VAL A 159 13.84 7.66 5.22
C VAL A 159 13.61 8.10 6.66
N ASP A 160 14.12 9.27 7.04
CA ASP A 160 13.98 9.81 8.40
C ASP A 160 12.52 10.07 8.79
N LEU A 161 11.62 10.21 7.81
CA LEU A 161 10.18 10.43 8.01
C LEU A 161 9.38 9.12 8.07
N PHE A 162 9.96 7.99 7.68
CA PHE A 162 9.23 6.72 7.55
C PHE A 162 8.52 6.27 8.83
N PRO A 163 9.13 6.36 10.04
CA PRO A 163 8.43 5.97 11.27
C PRO A 163 7.15 6.78 11.51
N ALA A 164 7.20 8.10 11.35
CA ALA A 164 6.05 8.98 11.57
C ALA A 164 4.97 8.79 10.48
N LEU A 165 5.38 8.63 9.22
CA LEU A 165 4.46 8.34 8.12
C LEU A 165 3.77 6.97 8.31
N ALA A 166 4.51 5.95 8.73
CA ALA A 166 4.01 4.62 9.00
C ALA A 166 2.99 4.61 10.16
N GLU A 167 3.23 5.38 11.22
CA GLU A 167 2.27 5.57 12.32
C GLU A 167 0.96 6.20 11.83
N VAL A 168 1.04 7.27 11.02
CA VAL A 168 -0.15 7.92 10.44
C VAL A 168 -0.96 6.95 9.56
N VAL A 169 -0.27 6.19 8.69
CA VAL A 169 -0.93 5.17 7.86
C VAL A 169 -1.58 4.11 8.74
N ALA A 170 -0.88 3.65 9.79
CA ALA A 170 -1.40 2.63 10.67
C ALA A 170 -2.65 3.08 11.44
N GLU A 171 -2.65 4.30 11.98
CA GLU A 171 -3.81 4.89 12.62
C GLU A 171 -4.99 5.01 11.66
N ALA A 172 -4.75 5.47 10.43
CA ALA A 172 -5.79 5.67 9.46
C ALA A 172 -6.44 4.33 9.04
N VAL A 173 -5.63 3.31 8.79
CA VAL A 173 -6.09 1.94 8.49
C VAL A 173 -6.92 1.38 9.65
N SER A 174 -6.46 1.53 10.88
CA SER A 174 -7.19 1.08 12.08
C SER A 174 -8.57 1.72 12.19
N ARG A 175 -8.65 3.04 11.96
CA ARG A 175 -9.92 3.79 12.00
C ARG A 175 -10.87 3.38 10.88
N GLU A 176 -10.35 3.23 9.66
CA GLU A 176 -11.15 2.85 8.48
C GLU A 176 -11.78 1.47 8.67
N VAL A 177 -11.02 0.48 9.13
CA VAL A 177 -11.58 -0.86 9.41
C VAL A 177 -12.62 -0.81 10.53
N SER A 178 -12.35 -0.04 11.60
CA SER A 178 -13.30 0.11 12.70
C SER A 178 -14.63 0.69 12.24
N GLN A 179 -14.61 1.65 11.30
CA GLN A 179 -15.82 2.25 10.73
C GLN A 179 -16.60 1.27 9.86
N ARG A 180 -15.91 0.48 9.03
CA ARG A 180 -16.54 -0.54 8.18
C ARG A 180 -17.21 -1.63 8.99
N MET A 181 -16.53 -2.15 10.03
CA MET A 181 -17.12 -3.17 10.91
C MET A 181 -18.38 -2.67 11.63
N GLN A 182 -18.46 -1.38 11.95
CA GLN A 182 -19.67 -0.78 12.53
C GLN A 182 -20.80 -0.68 11.50
N GLN A 183 -20.49 -0.34 10.25
CA GLN A 183 -21.48 -0.28 9.16
C GLN A 183 -22.07 -1.67 8.87
N ASP A 184 -21.23 -2.70 8.72
CA ASP A 184 -21.67 -4.07 8.46
C ASP A 184 -22.62 -4.58 9.57
N SER A 185 -22.30 -4.29 10.83
CA SER A 185 -23.15 -4.67 11.96
C SER A 185 -24.52 -3.99 11.97
N LEU A 186 -24.60 -2.75 11.48
CA LEU A 186 -25.85 -2.00 11.39
C LEU A 186 -26.72 -2.47 10.22
N GLU A 187 -26.09 -2.90 9.11
CA GLU A 187 -26.80 -3.45 7.96
C GLU A 187 -27.40 -4.82 8.28
N GLU A 188 -26.66 -5.69 8.97
CA GLU A 188 -27.18 -6.98 9.46
C GLU A 188 -28.38 -6.82 10.42
N GLU A 189 -28.38 -5.78 11.27
CA GLU A 189 -29.51 -5.50 12.17
C GLU A 189 -30.76 -4.97 11.43
N LEU A 190 -30.61 -4.39 10.25
CA LEU A 190 -31.70 -3.82 9.45
C LEU A 190 -32.33 -4.83 8.47
N GLU A 191 -31.63 -5.91 8.16
CA GLU A 191 -32.12 -7.00 7.29
C GLU A 191 -32.90 -8.10 8.04
N VAL A 192 -33.06 -7.98 9.37
CA VAL A 192 -33.81 -8.90 10.26
C VAL A 192 -35.16 -8.30 10.67
#